data_AF-A0A1W5BIZ6-F1
#
_entry.id   AF-A0A1W5BIZ6-F1
#
_cell.length_a   1.000
_cell.length_b   1.000
_cell.length_c   1.000
_cell.angle_alpha   90.00
_cell.angle_beta   90.00
_cell.angle_gamma   90.00
#
_symmetry.space_group_name_H-M   'P 1'
#
loop_
_entity.id
_entity.type
_entity.pdbx_description
1 polymer ?
#
loop_
_entity_poly.entity_id
_entity_poly.type
_entity_poly.pdbx_seq_one_letter_code
_entity_poly.pdbx_strand_id
1 'polypeptide(L)'
;MRLSARLFILRGRSRLPSDPNESERLVKYGERKWRDFQSPVVDPPYWYKWSKDSPYHPVEQQKILKGEYLQWYRYNFHKQKVIPPDAWLFRVGDKVEILTGKDKGKQGDVIQVVQQGNIVVVGGLNCERIKGRDGMLVRQEKPLEHHEVTLLDPKDEKPVDVEFRVNENGQRVRVSTRSGYIIHWPPEILWDGTPKTEYECQDKDTTYENACEKTYKPTLDNWQDELKKIYKISDSPRRETFWY
;
A
#
# COMPACT_ATOMS: atom_id res chain seq x y z
N MET A 1 -0.75 22.74 31.61
CA MET A 1 -1.92 21.90 31.29
C MET A 1 -1.94 21.67 29.78
N ARG A 2 -1.51 20.49 29.32
CA ARG A 2 -1.26 20.19 27.90
C ARG A 2 -2.56 19.80 27.20
N LEU A 3 -2.89 20.52 26.12
CA LEU A 3 -3.99 20.23 25.21
C LEU A 3 -3.60 19.04 24.31
N SER A 4 -4.34 17.94 24.39
CA SER A 4 -4.18 16.81 23.48
C SER A 4 -5.20 16.92 22.35
N ALA A 5 -4.72 17.04 21.12
CA ALA A 5 -5.55 16.98 19.92
C ALA A 5 -6.03 15.54 19.69
N ARG A 6 -7.33 15.31 19.82
CA ARG A 6 -7.97 14.02 19.47
C ARG A 6 -8.49 14.11 18.05
N LEU A 7 -7.82 13.39 17.16
CA LEU A 7 -8.14 13.24 15.74
C LEU A 7 -9.58 12.67 15.59
N PHE A 8 -10.46 13.45 14.96
CA PHE A 8 -11.84 13.06 14.67
C PHE A 8 -11.85 12.28 13.35
N ILE A 9 -11.81 10.94 13.43
CA ILE A 9 -12.01 10.08 12.26
C ILE A 9 -13.49 10.12 11.88
N LEU A 10 -13.79 10.75 10.74
CA LEU A 10 -15.12 10.74 10.15
C LEU A 10 -15.50 9.30 9.74
N ARG A 11 -16.53 8.79 10.41
CA ARG A 11 -17.31 7.59 10.06
C ARG A 11 -17.59 7.48 8.55
N GLY A 12 -16.84 6.65 7.85
CA GLY A 12 -17.39 5.79 6.80
C GLY A 12 -18.21 4.70 7.49
N ARG A 13 -19.45 4.47 7.04
CA ARG A 13 -20.26 3.36 7.56
C ARG A 13 -19.66 2.04 7.07
N SER A 14 -18.68 1.50 7.79
CA SER A 14 -18.56 0.06 7.95
C SER A 14 -19.52 -0.33 9.07
N ARG A 15 -20.62 -1.02 8.74
CA ARG A 15 -21.44 -1.68 9.77
C ARG A 15 -20.53 -2.63 10.56
N LEU A 16 -20.65 -2.63 11.88
CA LEU A 16 -20.11 -3.71 12.68
C LEU A 16 -20.86 -5.01 12.30
N PRO A 17 -20.17 -6.15 12.23
CA PRO A 17 -20.77 -7.47 12.17
C PRO A 17 -21.99 -7.59 13.07
N SER A 18 -23.15 -7.86 12.48
CA SER A 18 -24.41 -8.08 13.23
C SER A 18 -24.47 -9.50 13.80
N ASP A 19 -23.65 -10.40 13.25
CA ASP A 19 -23.70 -11.83 13.52
C ASP A 19 -22.54 -12.27 14.43
N PRO A 20 -22.80 -12.99 15.55
CA PRO A 20 -21.77 -13.43 16.48
C PRO A 20 -20.72 -14.41 15.89
N ASN A 21 -21.02 -15.05 14.76
CA ASN A 21 -20.18 -16.09 14.15
C ASN A 21 -19.37 -15.60 12.93
N GLU A 22 -19.33 -14.28 12.67
CA GLU A 22 -18.63 -13.72 11.52
C GLU A 22 -17.10 -13.83 11.67
N SER A 23 -16.60 -13.75 12.91
CA SER A 23 -15.18 -13.96 13.27
C SER A 23 -14.74 -15.43 13.14
N GLU A 24 -15.59 -16.39 13.52
CA GLU A 24 -15.28 -17.82 13.38
C GLU A 24 -15.16 -18.26 11.91
N ARG A 25 -15.92 -17.62 11.00
CA ARG A 25 -15.77 -17.83 9.55
C ARG A 25 -14.42 -17.30 9.07
N LEU A 26 -13.96 -16.14 9.54
CA LEU A 26 -12.64 -15.62 9.18
C LEU A 26 -11.49 -16.49 9.71
N VAL A 27 -11.65 -17.11 10.88
CA VAL A 27 -10.66 -18.00 11.49
C VAL A 27 -10.62 -19.38 10.82
N LYS A 28 -11.78 -19.96 10.48
CA LYS A 28 -11.85 -21.30 9.85
C LYS A 28 -11.34 -21.32 8.39
N TYR A 29 -11.29 -20.16 7.73
CA TYR A 29 -10.85 -19.99 6.34
C TYR A 29 -9.55 -19.18 6.19
N GLY A 30 -8.68 -19.17 7.21
CA GLY A 30 -7.41 -18.43 7.20
C GLY A 30 -6.60 -18.53 5.88
N GLU A 31 -5.91 -17.43 5.52
CA GLU A 31 -4.90 -17.18 4.47
C GLU A 31 -4.93 -17.97 3.12
N ARG A 32 -5.97 -18.73 2.79
CA ARG A 32 -6.03 -19.47 1.51
C ARG A 32 -6.25 -18.58 0.30
N LYS A 33 -6.53 -17.28 0.47
CA LYS A 33 -6.71 -16.33 -0.64
C LYS A 33 -5.42 -15.95 -1.38
N TRP A 34 -4.23 -16.21 -0.81
CA TRP A 34 -2.98 -15.85 -1.50
C TRP A 34 -2.56 -16.87 -2.57
N ARG A 35 -2.91 -18.15 -2.40
CA ARG A 35 -2.60 -19.20 -3.40
C ARG A 35 -3.48 -19.10 -4.65
N ASP A 36 -4.67 -18.51 -4.54
CA ASP A 36 -5.57 -18.26 -5.67
C ASP A 36 -5.14 -17.06 -6.53
N PHE A 37 -4.25 -16.21 -6.02
CA PHE A 37 -3.72 -15.05 -6.76
C PHE A 37 -2.68 -15.43 -7.82
N GLN A 38 -2.17 -16.67 -7.80
CA GLN A 38 -1.19 -17.20 -8.75
C GLN A 38 -1.68 -18.46 -9.49
N SER A 39 -2.91 -18.93 -9.23
CA SER A 39 -3.47 -20.05 -9.97
C SER A 39 -3.95 -19.59 -11.36
N PRO A 40 -3.43 -20.15 -12.47
CA PRO A 40 -3.95 -19.88 -13.82
C PRO A 40 -5.37 -20.43 -14.05
N VAL A 41 -5.93 -21.15 -13.06
CA VAL A 41 -7.28 -21.69 -13.06
C VAL A 41 -8.05 -21.05 -11.90
N VAL A 42 -8.83 -20.01 -12.21
CA VAL A 42 -9.81 -19.44 -11.27
C VAL A 42 -11.06 -20.30 -11.36
N ASP A 43 -11.20 -21.25 -10.44
CA ASP A 43 -12.48 -21.95 -10.25
C ASP A 43 -13.49 -20.96 -9.64
N PRO A 44 -14.75 -20.90 -10.12
CA PRO A 44 -15.80 -20.18 -9.41
C PRO A 44 -15.95 -20.72 -7.99
N PRO A 45 -16.43 -19.92 -7.02
CA PRO A 45 -16.52 -20.34 -5.62
C PRO A 45 -17.14 -21.73 -5.51
N TYR A 46 -16.42 -22.68 -4.92
CA TYR A 46 -16.71 -24.12 -5.01
C TYR A 46 -18.13 -24.53 -4.55
N TRP A 47 -18.79 -23.70 -3.74
CA TRP A 47 -20.16 -23.93 -3.29
C TRP A 47 -21.23 -23.71 -4.36
N TYR A 48 -20.89 -23.12 -5.52
CA TYR A 48 -21.81 -22.96 -6.66
C TYR A 48 -21.93 -24.21 -7.56
N LYS A 49 -20.99 -25.17 -7.49
CA LYS A 49 -21.04 -26.37 -8.34
C LYS A 49 -22.15 -27.36 -7.91
N TRP A 50 -22.80 -27.15 -6.75
CA TRP A 50 -23.66 -28.15 -6.11
C TRP A 50 -25.00 -27.62 -5.56
N SER A 51 -25.37 -26.34 -5.73
CA SER A 51 -26.68 -25.81 -5.30
C SER A 51 -27.55 -25.37 -6.50
N LYS A 52 -28.88 -25.51 -6.37
CA LYS A 52 -29.85 -24.98 -7.34
C LYS A 52 -30.24 -23.51 -7.07
N ASP A 53 -29.88 -23.00 -5.90
CA ASP A 53 -30.22 -21.65 -5.45
C ASP A 53 -29.10 -20.67 -5.80
N SER A 54 -28.97 -20.40 -7.10
CA SER A 54 -28.12 -19.32 -7.59
C SER A 54 -28.93 -18.02 -7.63
N PRO A 55 -28.42 -16.89 -7.09
CA PRO A 55 -29.06 -15.57 -7.18
C PRO A 55 -29.10 -15.02 -8.61
N TYR A 56 -28.52 -15.72 -9.59
CA TYR A 56 -28.48 -15.33 -10.99
C TYR A 56 -29.63 -15.95 -11.80
N HIS A 57 -30.11 -15.20 -12.80
CA HIS A 57 -31.17 -15.63 -13.72
C HIS A 57 -30.81 -16.94 -14.46
N PRO A 58 -31.77 -17.84 -14.79
CA PRO A 58 -31.48 -19.17 -15.37
C PRO A 58 -30.61 -19.17 -16.64
N VAL A 59 -30.72 -18.12 -17.46
CA VAL A 59 -29.88 -17.91 -18.66
C VAL A 59 -28.40 -17.69 -18.29
N GLU A 60 -28.14 -16.94 -17.22
CA GLU A 60 -26.78 -16.69 -16.71
C GLU A 60 -26.20 -17.97 -16.06
N GLN A 61 -27.05 -18.78 -15.41
CA GLN A 61 -26.66 -20.09 -14.88
C GLN A 61 -26.19 -21.04 -15.99
N GLN A 62 -26.91 -21.10 -17.12
CA GLN A 62 -26.51 -21.91 -18.27
C GLN A 62 -25.20 -21.44 -18.92
N LYS A 63 -24.97 -20.12 -18.98
CA LYS A 63 -23.70 -19.55 -19.47
C LYS A 63 -22.51 -19.88 -18.57
N ILE A 64 -22.72 -19.90 -17.26
CA ILE A 64 -21.70 -20.31 -16.26
C ILE A 64 -21.40 -21.80 -16.38
N LEU A 65 -22.44 -22.65 -16.46
CA LEU A 65 -22.31 -24.10 -16.66
C LEU A 65 -21.59 -24.47 -17.95
N LYS A 66 -21.83 -23.72 -19.04
CA LYS A 66 -21.18 -23.92 -20.35
C LYS A 66 -19.78 -23.29 -20.43
N GLY A 67 -19.32 -22.58 -19.40
CA GLY A 67 -18.02 -21.91 -19.38
C GLY A 67 -17.93 -20.65 -20.26
N GLU A 68 -19.05 -20.14 -20.77
CA GLU A 68 -19.10 -18.97 -21.64
C GLU A 68 -18.73 -17.67 -20.88
N TYR A 69 -19.01 -17.61 -19.58
CA TYR A 69 -18.65 -16.47 -18.71
C TYR A 69 -17.16 -16.43 -18.30
N LEU A 70 -16.44 -17.54 -18.37
CA LEU A 70 -15.00 -17.58 -18.10
C LEU A 70 -14.22 -16.75 -19.12
N GLN A 71 -14.69 -16.68 -20.37
CA GLN A 71 -14.14 -15.75 -21.35
C GLN A 71 -14.39 -14.30 -20.95
N TRP A 72 -15.56 -13.97 -20.39
CA TRP A 72 -15.88 -12.61 -19.92
C TRP A 72 -15.03 -12.20 -18.73
N TYR A 73 -14.81 -13.08 -17.74
CA TYR A 73 -13.90 -12.80 -16.62
C TYR A 73 -12.43 -12.73 -17.07
N ARG A 74 -11.99 -13.60 -18.00
CA ARG A 74 -10.69 -13.48 -18.69
C ARG A 74 -10.53 -12.14 -19.43
N TYR A 75 -11.60 -11.63 -20.04
CA TYR A 75 -11.59 -10.37 -20.80
C TYR A 75 -11.70 -9.11 -19.93
N ASN A 76 -12.33 -9.19 -18.75
CA ASN A 76 -12.65 -8.01 -17.93
C ASN A 76 -11.80 -7.83 -16.68
N PHE A 77 -11.07 -8.85 -16.19
CA PHE A 77 -10.12 -8.68 -15.07
C PHE A 77 -8.88 -7.83 -15.43
N HIS A 78 -8.63 -7.54 -16.71
CA HIS A 78 -7.42 -6.87 -17.20
C HIS A 78 -7.58 -5.38 -17.56
N LYS A 79 -8.63 -4.68 -17.11
CA LYS A 79 -8.90 -3.34 -17.65
C LYS A 79 -8.01 -2.20 -17.14
N GLN A 80 -7.18 -2.40 -16.12
CA GLN A 80 -6.09 -1.46 -15.81
C GLN A 80 -4.77 -2.20 -15.73
N LYS A 81 -3.87 -1.89 -16.67
CA LYS A 81 -2.46 -2.28 -16.57
C LYS A 81 -1.84 -1.46 -15.44
N VAL A 82 -1.80 -2.02 -14.23
CA VAL A 82 -1.10 -1.39 -13.11
C VAL A 82 0.38 -1.31 -13.47
N ILE A 83 0.95 -0.12 -13.33
CA ILE A 83 2.37 0.10 -13.62
C ILE A 83 3.15 -0.65 -12.53
N PRO A 84 4.18 -1.47 -12.88
CA PRO A 84 4.95 -2.17 -11.86
C PRO A 84 5.62 -1.16 -10.93
N PRO A 85 5.76 -1.45 -9.62
CA PRO A 85 6.34 -0.53 -8.64
C PRO A 85 7.70 0.03 -9.07
N ASP A 86 8.50 -0.80 -9.72
CA ASP A 86 9.82 -0.44 -10.22
C ASP A 86 9.78 0.60 -11.33
N ALA A 87 8.73 0.67 -12.16
CA ALA A 87 8.60 1.65 -13.23
C ALA A 87 7.84 2.91 -12.81
N TRP A 88 7.43 3.00 -11.54
CA TRP A 88 6.64 4.09 -11.03
C TRP A 88 7.46 5.39 -10.91
N LEU A 89 7.00 6.47 -11.55
CA LEU A 89 7.77 7.72 -11.66
C LEU A 89 7.57 8.69 -10.49
N PHE A 90 6.39 8.72 -9.86
CA PHE A 90 6.00 9.79 -8.94
C PHE A 90 6.12 9.38 -7.47
N ARG A 91 6.59 10.29 -6.61
CA ARG A 91 6.52 10.16 -5.14
C ARG A 91 5.83 11.38 -4.53
N VAL A 92 5.39 11.22 -3.29
CA VAL A 92 4.86 12.33 -2.48
C VAL A 92 5.94 13.39 -2.32
N GLY A 93 5.60 14.65 -2.60
CA GLY A 93 6.53 15.78 -2.59
C GLY A 93 7.17 16.11 -3.94
N ASP A 94 6.94 15.33 -5.00
CA ASP A 94 7.40 15.71 -6.35
C ASP A 94 6.59 16.90 -6.90
N LYS A 95 7.28 17.75 -7.67
CA LYS A 95 6.66 18.83 -8.46
C LYS A 95 6.20 18.32 -9.82
N VAL A 96 4.93 18.56 -10.11
CA VAL A 96 4.28 18.04 -11.32
C VAL A 96 3.43 19.08 -12.02
N GLU A 97 3.22 18.89 -13.32
CA GLU A 97 2.30 19.66 -14.15
C GLU A 97 1.19 18.78 -14.71
N ILE A 98 -0.02 19.33 -14.74
CA ILE A 98 -1.21 18.68 -15.28
C ILE A 98 -1.29 18.87 -16.80
N LEU A 99 -1.36 17.77 -17.55
CA LEU A 99 -1.44 17.78 -19.02
C LEU A 99 -2.88 17.90 -19.55
N THR A 100 -3.87 17.36 -18.82
CA THR A 100 -5.26 17.22 -19.26
C THR A 100 -6.25 17.73 -18.22
N GLY A 101 -7.48 18.04 -18.65
CA GLY A 101 -8.55 18.46 -17.75
C GLY A 101 -8.60 19.96 -17.47
N LYS A 102 -9.33 20.32 -16.40
CA LYS A 102 -9.70 21.71 -16.06
C LYS A 102 -8.51 22.59 -15.70
N ASP A 103 -7.52 22.00 -15.03
CA ASP A 103 -6.35 22.69 -14.49
C ASP A 103 -5.09 22.43 -15.34
N LYS A 104 -5.27 22.17 -16.64
CA LYS A 104 -4.18 21.96 -17.60
C LYS A 104 -3.16 23.11 -17.57
N GLY A 105 -1.88 22.76 -17.55
CA GLY A 105 -0.74 23.69 -17.53
C GLY A 105 -0.44 24.29 -16.16
N LYS A 106 -1.21 23.92 -15.12
CA LYS A 106 -0.90 24.33 -13.75
C LYS A 106 0.05 23.33 -13.11
N GLN A 107 0.93 23.87 -12.27
CA GLN A 107 1.94 23.14 -11.54
C GLN A 107 1.53 23.02 -10.07
N GLY A 108 1.87 21.89 -9.44
CA GLY A 108 1.58 21.63 -8.04
C GLY A 108 2.43 20.50 -7.47
N ASP A 109 2.38 20.34 -6.16
CA ASP A 109 3.10 19.29 -5.46
C ASP A 109 2.20 18.06 -5.27
N VAL A 110 2.78 16.87 -5.42
CA VAL A 110 2.08 15.59 -5.20
C VAL A 110 1.87 15.38 -3.70
N ILE A 111 0.61 15.28 -3.26
CA ILE A 111 0.25 15.02 -1.86
C ILE A 111 0.12 13.52 -1.59
N GLN A 112 -0.48 12.78 -2.53
CA GLN A 112 -0.75 11.37 -2.35
C GLN A 112 -0.55 10.60 -3.65
N VAL A 113 -0.03 9.38 -3.52
CA VAL A 113 0.17 8.45 -4.62
C VAL A 113 -0.49 7.12 -4.28
N VAL A 114 -1.30 6.60 -5.19
CA VAL A 114 -1.97 5.30 -5.06
C VAL A 114 -1.56 4.42 -6.24
N GLN A 115 -0.48 3.65 -6.07
CA GLN A 115 0.11 2.82 -7.12
C GLN A 115 -0.85 1.76 -7.66
N GLN A 116 -1.66 1.14 -6.80
CA GLN A 116 -2.61 0.09 -7.19
C GLN A 116 -3.65 0.56 -8.21
N GLY A 117 -3.98 1.85 -8.20
CA GLY A 117 -4.95 2.46 -9.12
C GLY A 117 -4.31 3.34 -10.20
N ASN A 118 -2.97 3.40 -10.29
CA ASN A 118 -2.24 4.37 -11.11
C ASN A 118 -2.68 5.83 -10.88
N ILE A 119 -3.00 6.17 -9.63
CA ILE A 119 -3.59 7.47 -9.26
C ILE A 119 -2.57 8.36 -8.55
N VAL A 120 -2.61 9.65 -8.87
CA VAL A 120 -1.83 10.72 -8.24
C VAL A 120 -2.79 11.83 -7.80
N VAL A 121 -2.59 12.38 -6.61
CA VAL A 121 -3.35 13.53 -6.10
C VAL A 121 -2.41 14.71 -5.95
N VAL A 122 -2.75 15.81 -6.61
CA VAL A 122 -1.94 17.04 -6.65
C VAL A 122 -2.62 18.12 -5.80
N GLY A 123 -1.84 18.79 -4.95
CA GLY A 123 -2.37 19.73 -3.97
C GLY A 123 -3.07 20.94 -4.58
N GLY A 124 -4.31 21.21 -4.14
CA GLY A 124 -5.07 22.39 -4.56
C GLY A 124 -5.47 22.43 -6.04
N LEU A 125 -5.20 21.37 -6.81
CA LEU A 125 -5.53 21.24 -8.22
C LEU A 125 -6.55 20.12 -8.44
N ASN A 126 -7.26 20.18 -9.57
CA ASN A 126 -8.35 19.27 -9.90
C ASN A 126 -9.40 19.16 -8.78
N CYS A 127 -9.71 20.27 -8.11
CA CYS A 127 -10.62 20.24 -6.96
C CYS A 127 -12.10 20.28 -7.37
N GLU A 128 -12.92 19.57 -6.62
CA GLU A 128 -14.37 19.72 -6.58
C GLU A 128 -14.80 20.43 -5.30
N ARG A 129 -15.91 21.18 -5.37
CA ARG A 129 -16.52 21.79 -4.19
C ARG A 129 -17.55 20.84 -3.61
N ILE A 130 -17.32 20.41 -2.38
CA ILE A 130 -18.20 19.49 -1.66
C ILE A 130 -18.74 20.21 -0.42
N LYS A 131 -20.03 20.02 -0.12
CA LYS A 131 -20.64 20.55 1.11
C LYS A 131 -20.17 19.72 2.29
N GLY A 132 -19.44 20.35 3.21
CA GLY A 132 -19.06 19.77 4.48
C GLY A 132 -20.26 19.56 5.40
N ARG A 133 -20.05 18.82 6.50
CA ARG A 133 -21.10 18.53 7.49
C ARG A 133 -21.66 19.79 8.14
N ASP A 134 -20.83 20.82 8.28
CA ASP A 134 -21.20 22.10 8.89
C ASP A 134 -21.85 23.07 7.89
N GLY A 135 -22.16 22.61 6.67
CA GLY A 135 -22.72 23.43 5.59
C GLY A 135 -21.70 24.26 4.82
N MET A 136 -20.44 24.35 5.30
CA MET A 136 -19.36 25.05 4.62
C MET A 136 -18.92 24.30 3.36
N LEU A 137 -18.70 25.03 2.26
CA LEU A 137 -18.16 24.47 1.02
C LEU A 137 -16.64 24.30 1.15
N VAL A 138 -16.17 23.05 1.14
CA VAL A 138 -14.75 22.69 1.16
C VAL A 138 -14.31 22.29 -0.24
N ARG A 139 -13.07 22.63 -0.61
CA ARG A 139 -12.44 22.14 -1.84
C ARG A 139 -11.75 20.82 -1.52
N GLN A 140 -12.09 19.78 -2.26
CA GLN A 140 -11.46 18.47 -2.16
C GLN A 140 -10.81 18.13 -3.49
N GLU A 141 -9.52 17.80 -3.46
CA GLU A 141 -8.74 17.35 -4.61
C GLU A 141 -9.32 16.05 -5.18
N LYS A 142 -9.39 15.95 -6.51
CA LYS A 142 -9.73 14.70 -7.19
C LYS A 142 -8.48 13.98 -7.67
N PRO A 143 -8.52 12.63 -7.68
CA PRO A 143 -7.44 11.84 -8.25
C PRO A 143 -7.26 12.16 -9.74
N LEU A 144 -6.00 12.18 -10.17
CA LEU A 144 -5.57 12.22 -11.56
C LEU A 144 -4.90 10.90 -11.91
N GLU A 145 -4.98 10.48 -13.18
CA GLU A 145 -4.27 9.29 -13.62
C GLU A 145 -2.79 9.59 -13.89
N HIS A 146 -1.93 8.57 -13.79
CA HIS A 146 -0.49 8.67 -14.03
C HIS A 146 -0.13 9.38 -15.35
N HIS A 147 -0.91 9.17 -16.41
CA HIS A 147 -0.63 9.70 -17.74
C HIS A 147 -1.11 11.16 -17.95
N GLU A 148 -1.91 11.69 -17.02
CA GLU A 148 -2.44 13.06 -17.05
C GLU A 148 -1.50 14.07 -16.41
N VAL A 149 -0.39 13.58 -15.84
CA VAL A 149 0.54 14.34 -15.02
C VAL A 149 1.96 14.06 -15.50
N THR A 150 2.83 15.07 -15.46
CA THR A 150 4.25 14.95 -15.81
C THR A 150 5.12 15.60 -14.75
N LEU A 151 6.36 15.12 -14.62
CA LEU A 151 7.36 15.75 -13.77
C LEU A 151 7.88 17.03 -14.43
N LEU A 152 8.32 17.96 -13.60
CA LEU A 152 9.01 19.16 -14.03
C LEU A 152 10.52 18.94 -14.04
N ASP A 153 11.19 19.50 -15.04
CA ASP A 153 12.65 19.56 -15.06
C ASP A 153 13.12 20.58 -14.00
N PRO A 154 13.97 20.21 -13.03
CA PRO A 154 14.46 21.14 -12.02
C PRO A 154 15.31 22.29 -12.60
N LYS A 155 15.82 22.16 -13.84
CA LYS A 155 16.60 23.21 -14.50
C LYS A 155 15.74 24.28 -15.16
N ASP A 156 14.67 23.85 -15.83
CA ASP A 156 13.85 24.71 -16.70
C ASP A 156 12.43 24.95 -16.17
N GLU A 157 12.01 24.24 -15.12
CA GLU A 157 10.65 24.21 -14.54
C GLU A 157 9.54 23.94 -15.56
N LYS A 158 9.89 23.26 -16.65
CA LYS A 158 8.99 22.89 -17.74
C LYS A 158 8.68 21.40 -17.69
N PRO A 159 7.50 20.98 -18.19
CA PRO A 159 7.13 19.58 -18.22
C PRO A 159 8.12 18.80 -19.08
N VAL A 160 8.46 17.60 -18.63
CA VAL A 160 9.45 16.76 -19.29
C VAL A 160 9.15 15.27 -19.14
N ASP A 161 9.51 14.52 -20.17
CA ASP A 161 9.51 13.06 -20.12
C ASP A 161 10.71 12.58 -19.31
N VAL A 162 10.47 11.57 -18.48
CA VAL A 162 11.47 11.05 -17.55
C VAL A 162 11.72 9.58 -17.85
N GLU A 163 12.99 9.23 -17.95
CA GLU A 163 13.43 7.86 -18.10
C GLU A 163 14.32 7.44 -16.92
N PHE A 164 14.36 6.14 -16.65
CA PHE A 164 15.26 5.60 -15.66
C PHE A 164 16.59 5.23 -16.30
N ARG A 165 17.69 5.74 -15.74
CA ARG A 165 19.05 5.36 -16.11
C ARG A 165 19.78 4.82 -14.88
N VAL A 166 20.85 4.05 -15.11
CA VAL A 166 21.73 3.55 -14.05
C VAL A 166 22.96 4.44 -14.00
N ASN A 167 23.25 5.00 -12.83
CA ASN A 167 24.44 5.81 -12.60
C ASN A 167 25.69 4.93 -12.45
N GLU A 168 26.87 5.56 -12.49
CA GLU A 168 28.18 4.89 -12.27
C GLU A 168 28.24 4.12 -10.93
N ASN A 169 27.50 4.60 -9.92
CA ASN A 169 27.38 3.95 -8.62
C ASN A 169 26.48 2.69 -8.63
N GLY A 170 25.93 2.30 -9.78
CA GLY A 170 24.96 1.20 -9.91
C GLY A 170 23.55 1.55 -9.42
N GLN A 171 23.29 2.79 -9.02
CA GLN A 171 21.99 3.24 -8.54
C GLN A 171 21.09 3.64 -9.71
N ARG A 172 19.84 3.21 -9.67
CA ARG A 172 18.82 3.59 -10.66
C ARG A 172 18.24 4.96 -10.31
N VAL A 173 18.36 5.90 -11.22
CA VAL A 173 17.90 7.29 -11.05
C VAL A 173 16.96 7.72 -12.16
N ARG A 174 16.12 8.71 -11.85
CA ARG A 174 15.25 9.39 -12.82
C ARG A 174 16.06 10.44 -13.55
N VAL A 175 15.97 10.48 -14.88
CA VAL A 175 16.70 11.43 -15.73
C VAL A 175 15.72 12.12 -16.68
N SER A 176 15.81 13.44 -16.77
CA SER A 176 15.09 14.24 -17.75
C SER A 176 15.61 13.94 -19.16
N THR A 177 14.73 13.52 -20.07
CA THR A 177 15.13 13.23 -21.46
C THR A 177 15.62 14.49 -22.19
N ARG A 178 15.08 15.67 -21.84
CA ARG A 178 15.42 16.94 -22.50
C ARG A 178 16.78 17.50 -22.05
N SER A 179 17.00 17.61 -20.75
CA SER A 179 18.20 18.26 -20.19
C SER A 179 19.29 17.27 -19.79
N GLY A 180 18.96 15.98 -19.69
CA GLY A 180 19.84 14.97 -19.10
C GLY A 180 20.03 15.13 -17.59
N TYR A 181 19.30 16.04 -16.94
CA TYR A 181 19.45 16.29 -15.51
C TYR A 181 18.82 15.18 -14.66
N ILE A 182 19.45 14.86 -13.53
CA ILE A 182 18.98 13.84 -12.60
C ILE A 182 17.90 14.41 -11.69
N ILE A 183 16.71 13.81 -11.72
CA ILE A 183 15.59 14.19 -10.85
C ILE A 183 15.65 13.32 -9.59
N HIS A 184 16.20 13.89 -8.51
CA HIS A 184 16.30 13.21 -7.22
C HIS A 184 14.92 12.89 -6.64
N TRP A 185 14.84 11.81 -5.86
CA TRP A 185 13.64 11.51 -5.09
C TRP A 185 13.45 12.57 -3.99
N PRO A 186 12.19 12.94 -3.66
CA PRO A 186 11.92 13.82 -2.54
C PRO A 186 12.31 13.12 -1.23
N PRO A 187 12.65 13.89 -0.17
CA PRO A 187 13.02 13.34 1.12
C PRO A 187 11.88 12.50 1.71
N GLU A 188 12.23 11.38 2.35
CA GLU A 188 11.24 10.53 3.02
C GLU A 188 10.71 11.21 4.28
N ILE A 189 9.40 11.40 4.32
CA ILE A 189 8.68 11.95 5.46
C ILE A 189 8.07 10.79 6.25
N LEU A 190 8.22 10.82 7.57
CA LEU A 190 7.55 9.87 8.48
C LEU A 190 6.04 10.14 8.51
N TRP A 191 5.28 9.18 9.05
CA TRP A 191 3.82 9.32 9.21
C TRP A 191 3.42 10.54 10.07
N ASP A 192 4.33 11.00 10.94
CA ASP A 192 4.18 12.20 11.77
C ASP A 192 4.44 13.52 11.04
N GLY A 193 4.96 13.48 9.80
CA GLY A 193 5.34 14.68 9.04
C GLY A 193 6.78 15.14 9.26
N THR A 194 7.55 14.51 10.15
CA THR A 194 8.98 14.79 10.33
C THR A 194 9.81 14.13 9.24
N PRO A 195 10.80 14.82 8.65
CA PRO A 195 11.71 14.20 7.71
C PRO A 195 12.61 13.20 8.46
N LYS A 196 12.83 12.04 7.86
CA LYS A 196 13.58 10.94 8.48
C LYS A 196 15.02 11.31 8.89
N THR A 197 15.62 12.28 8.20
CA THR A 197 16.98 12.79 8.47
C THR A 197 17.10 13.59 9.77
N GLU A 198 16.02 14.18 10.26
CA GLU A 198 16.03 15.07 11.42
C GLU A 198 15.59 14.35 12.71
N TYR A 199 15.51 13.01 12.69
CA TYR A 199 15.11 12.28 13.88
C TYR A 199 16.15 12.42 14.98
N GLU A 200 15.75 13.00 16.10
CA GLU A 200 16.53 13.06 17.33
C GLU A 200 16.12 11.91 18.26
N CYS A 201 17.09 11.16 18.77
CA CYS A 201 16.85 10.10 19.74
C CYS A 201 16.24 10.67 21.02
N GLN A 202 15.08 10.14 21.40
CA GLN A 202 14.39 10.48 22.65
C GLN A 202 14.98 9.71 23.84
N ASP A 203 14.61 10.09 25.07
CA ASP A 203 15.10 9.47 26.32
C ASP A 203 14.88 7.96 26.41
N LYS A 204 13.87 7.42 25.70
CA LYS A 204 13.53 5.99 25.69
C LYS A 204 14.07 5.24 24.47
N ASP A 205 14.72 5.93 23.55
CA ASP A 205 15.25 5.33 22.34
C ASP A 205 16.64 4.74 22.60
N THR A 206 16.95 3.68 21.87
CA THR A 206 18.29 3.10 21.88
C THR A 206 19.18 3.93 20.96
N THR A 207 20.42 4.18 21.39
CA THR A 207 21.41 4.82 20.52
C THR A 207 21.79 3.89 19.38
N TYR A 208 22.16 4.47 18.23
CA TYR A 208 22.57 3.72 17.06
C TYR A 208 23.72 2.74 17.34
N GLU A 209 24.69 3.19 18.15
CA GLU A 209 25.85 2.41 18.55
C GLU A 209 25.43 1.14 19.31
N ASN A 210 24.65 1.29 20.38
CA ASN A 210 24.18 0.17 21.20
C ASN A 210 23.32 -0.83 20.40
N ALA A 211 22.53 -0.33 19.43
CA ALA A 211 21.69 -1.19 18.59
C ALA A 211 22.51 -1.99 17.56
N CYS A 212 23.65 -1.45 17.10
CA CYS A 212 24.51 -2.10 16.11
C CYS A 212 25.51 -3.08 16.72
N GLU A 213 25.65 -3.09 18.05
CA GLU A 213 26.52 -4.03 18.76
C GLU A 213 26.08 -5.48 18.49
N LYS A 214 26.97 -6.26 17.85
CA LYS A 214 26.75 -7.69 17.57
C LYS A 214 27.03 -8.52 18.82
N THR A 215 26.03 -8.62 19.68
CA THR A 215 26.11 -9.36 20.95
C THR A 215 25.77 -10.84 20.82
N TYR A 216 25.07 -11.23 19.74
CA TYR A 216 24.65 -12.61 19.52
C TYR A 216 25.84 -13.54 19.24
N LYS A 217 25.93 -14.62 20.00
CA LYS A 217 26.87 -15.72 19.78
C LYS A 217 26.07 -16.95 19.36
N PRO A 218 26.31 -17.52 18.16
CA PRO A 218 25.57 -18.69 17.73
C PRO A 218 25.92 -19.90 18.60
N THR A 219 24.92 -20.50 19.20
CA THR A 219 25.00 -21.71 20.03
C THR A 219 23.98 -22.73 19.52
N LEU A 220 24.13 -23.99 19.98
CA LEU A 220 23.17 -25.06 19.69
C LEU A 220 22.05 -25.14 20.75
N ASP A 221 22.13 -24.33 21.80
CA ASP A 221 21.17 -24.31 22.88
C ASP A 221 19.93 -23.49 22.49
N ASN A 222 18.76 -23.82 23.06
CA ASN A 222 17.61 -22.92 22.98
C ASN A 222 17.83 -21.70 23.88
N TRP A 223 17.21 -20.57 23.55
CA TRP A 223 17.34 -19.35 24.36
C TRP A 223 16.93 -19.55 25.83
N GLN A 224 15.94 -20.41 26.11
CA GLN A 224 15.56 -20.72 27.49
C GLN A 224 16.68 -21.42 28.25
N ASP A 225 17.37 -22.36 27.60
CA ASP A 225 18.45 -23.13 28.21
C ASP A 225 19.67 -22.23 28.44
N GLU A 226 19.95 -21.29 27.53
CA GLU A 226 20.96 -20.26 27.73
C GLU A 226 20.66 -19.36 28.91
N LEU A 227 19.43 -18.83 29.01
CA LEU A 227 19.04 -18.00 30.14
C LEU A 227 19.10 -18.78 31.45
N LYS A 228 18.70 -20.05 31.47
CA LYS A 228 18.86 -20.92 32.64
C LYS A 228 20.32 -21.05 33.05
N LYS A 229 21.24 -21.20 32.10
CA LYS A 229 22.69 -21.23 32.38
C LYS A 229 23.19 -19.89 32.95
N ILE A 230 22.76 -18.77 32.35
CA ILE A 230 23.15 -17.41 32.78
C ILE A 230 22.65 -17.12 34.21
N TYR A 231 21.37 -17.36 34.47
CA TYR A 231 20.75 -17.13 35.77
C TYR A 231 20.95 -18.27 36.77
N LYS A 232 21.62 -19.35 36.36
CA LYS A 232 21.87 -20.56 37.17
C LYS A 232 20.58 -21.16 37.76
N ILE A 233 19.51 -21.19 36.96
CA ILE A 233 18.21 -21.73 37.34
C ILE A 233 18.17 -23.22 37.01
N SER A 234 17.80 -24.06 37.98
CA SER A 234 17.57 -25.49 37.77
C SER A 234 16.07 -25.81 37.83
N ASP A 235 15.53 -26.44 36.80
CA ASP A 235 14.15 -26.93 36.79
C ASP A 235 14.07 -28.39 37.21
N SER A 236 12.96 -28.75 37.84
CA SER A 236 12.57 -30.15 38.03
C SER A 236 12.32 -30.83 36.68
N PRO A 237 12.58 -32.16 36.56
CA PRO A 237 12.30 -32.88 35.33
C PRO A 237 10.82 -32.79 34.96
N ARG A 238 10.53 -32.55 33.67
CA ARG A 238 9.16 -32.51 33.17
C ARG A 238 8.52 -33.90 33.26
N ARG A 239 7.24 -33.94 33.62
CA ARG A 239 6.43 -35.16 33.55
C ARG A 239 6.10 -35.48 32.09
N GLU A 240 6.02 -36.76 31.78
CA GLU A 240 5.62 -37.23 30.45
C GLU A 240 4.14 -36.90 30.19
N THR A 241 3.85 -36.33 29.02
CA THR A 241 2.49 -36.01 28.58
C THR A 241 2.26 -36.52 27.16
N PHE A 242 1.03 -36.95 26.88
CA PHE A 242 0.62 -37.45 25.57
C PHE A 242 -0.11 -36.35 24.79
N TRP A 243 0.25 -36.18 23.52
CA TRP A 243 -0.40 -35.27 22.58
C TRP A 243 -1.06 -36.12 21.49
N TYR A 244 -2.38 -35.98 21.30
CA TYR A 244 -3.19 -36.73 20.33
C TYR A 244 -3.94 -35.79 19.40
#